data_AF-A0AAF0E8Y2-F1
#
_entry.id   AF-A0AAF0E8Y2-F1
#
_cell.length_a   1.000
_cell.length_b   1.000
_cell.length_c   1.000
_cell.angle_alpha   90.00
_cell.angle_beta   90.00
_cell.angle_gamma   90.00
#
_symmetry.space_group_name_H-M   'P 1'
#
loop_
_entity.id
_entity.type
_entity.pdbx_description
1 polymer ?
#
loop_
_entity_poly.entity_id
_entity_poly.type
_entity_poly.pdbx_seq_one_letter_code
_entity_poly.pdbx_strand_id
1 'polypeptide(L)'
;MNIGLSSDALDVSFHPDKETHQIAVGLISGKVQLFDYSALFQEGDDDGVVRLWDPRTLPEKGAETSSPLRSYDHHSDWITDLLWCPHLDPPRPTKKDEQQKRKREPEGDRSRLVVTSGDGTLSVIDVHGGKKSFEVSEDQEDELLSIASIKGGKKLVVGTQLGILSLWAPSRGMLDHVDRFPGHPSSIDAICPLDDDTVLTGSSDGLIRVVQLFPHQLLGIVGDHDGMPVECLAKKGNLIASLAHGNECKLIDLTSLLEDDGDDSEDQELPQVLPVSDTDPTVLQGADVSDDDDDSDTIVPPSAKRRAKSVRSKNALADTPSEDRFNFFADL
;
A
#
# COMPACT_ATOMS: atom_id res chain seq x y z
N MET A 1 10.06 23.28 -18.30
CA MET A 1 8.61 23.09 -18.50
C MET A 1 7.96 23.11 -17.13
N ASN A 2 6.96 23.96 -16.89
CA ASN A 2 6.09 23.84 -15.71
C ASN A 2 4.79 23.19 -16.21
N ILE A 3 4.48 22.00 -15.70
CA ILE A 3 3.31 21.24 -16.09
C ILE A 3 2.11 21.79 -15.32
N GLY A 4 1.06 22.21 -16.03
CA GLY A 4 -0.17 22.67 -15.41
C GLY A 4 -0.95 21.48 -14.84
N LEU A 5 -0.97 21.36 -13.52
CA LEU A 5 -1.72 20.31 -12.85
C LEU A 5 -3.14 20.80 -12.56
N SER A 6 -4.09 19.87 -12.53
CA SER A 6 -5.48 20.23 -12.17
C SER A 6 -5.72 20.38 -10.67
N SER A 7 -4.74 20.00 -9.85
CA SER A 7 -4.73 20.05 -8.39
C SER A 7 -3.28 19.86 -7.89
N ASP A 8 -3.06 19.83 -6.57
CA ASP A 8 -1.73 19.62 -5.99
C ASP A 8 -1.23 18.19 -6.28
N ALA A 9 0.04 18.06 -6.67
CA ALA A 9 0.70 16.76 -6.86
C ALA A 9 1.07 16.14 -5.52
N LEU A 10 0.84 14.85 -5.39
CA LEU A 10 1.31 14.04 -4.27
C LEU A 10 2.46 13.14 -4.69
N ASP A 11 2.34 12.53 -5.87
CA ASP A 11 3.34 11.62 -6.38
C ASP A 11 3.60 11.83 -7.89
N VAL A 12 4.80 11.45 -8.33
CA VAL A 12 5.26 11.58 -9.71
C VAL A 12 6.18 10.43 -10.11
N SER A 13 5.89 9.82 -11.25
CA SER A 13 6.62 8.65 -11.73
C SER A 13 6.97 8.77 -13.22
N PHE A 14 8.27 8.68 -13.52
CA PHE A 14 8.78 8.65 -14.90
C PHE A 14 8.59 7.27 -15.52
N HIS A 15 8.32 7.23 -16.83
CA HIS A 15 8.32 5.98 -17.56
C HIS A 15 9.71 5.30 -17.46
N PRO A 16 9.78 3.99 -17.21
CA PRO A 16 11.04 3.29 -16.92
C PRO A 16 11.94 3.13 -18.14
N ASP A 17 11.35 3.07 -19.34
CA ASP A 17 12.11 3.09 -20.59
C ASP A 17 12.68 4.48 -20.86
N LYS A 18 14.00 4.55 -21.09
CA LYS A 18 14.76 5.79 -21.30
C LYS A 18 14.41 6.50 -22.59
N GLU A 19 13.93 5.77 -23.59
CA GLU A 19 13.53 6.33 -24.88
C GLU A 19 12.08 6.85 -24.86
N THR A 20 11.31 6.47 -23.84
CA THR A 20 9.92 6.88 -23.67
C THR A 20 9.84 8.10 -22.76
N HIS A 21 9.41 9.23 -23.30
CA HIS A 21 9.39 10.50 -22.59
C HIS A 21 8.02 10.79 -21.98
N GLN A 22 7.52 9.89 -21.13
CA GLN A 22 6.23 10.04 -20.45
C GLN A 22 6.39 10.16 -18.93
N ILE A 23 5.61 11.05 -18.33
CA ILE A 23 5.56 11.24 -16.88
C ILE A 23 4.11 11.14 -16.41
N ALA A 24 3.90 10.40 -15.32
CA ALA A 24 2.63 10.28 -14.63
C ALA A 24 2.66 11.12 -13.35
N VAL A 25 1.59 11.85 -13.09
CA VAL A 25 1.43 12.66 -11.88
C VAL A 25 0.13 12.27 -11.19
N GLY A 26 0.24 11.84 -9.93
CA GLY A 26 -0.87 11.55 -9.03
C GLY A 26 -1.24 12.80 -8.26
N LEU A 27 -2.54 13.13 -8.22
CA LEU A 27 -3.04 14.35 -7.62
C LEU A 27 -3.84 14.08 -6.35
N ILE A 28 -3.88 15.07 -5.45
CA ILE A 28 -4.73 15.03 -4.23
C ILE A 28 -6.22 14.89 -4.55
N SER A 29 -6.65 15.31 -5.74
CA SER A 29 -8.03 15.11 -6.21
C SER A 29 -8.39 13.67 -6.61
N GLY A 30 -7.45 12.71 -6.50
CA GLY A 30 -7.60 11.34 -7.01
C GLY A 30 -7.38 11.16 -8.51
N LYS A 31 -7.16 12.27 -9.23
CA LYS A 31 -6.87 12.22 -10.66
C LYS A 31 -5.42 11.82 -10.92
N VAL A 32 -5.21 10.99 -11.94
CA VAL A 32 -3.89 10.77 -12.55
C VAL A 32 -3.82 11.52 -13.87
N GLN A 33 -2.78 12.33 -14.05
CA GLN A 33 -2.51 13.06 -15.29
C GLN A 33 -1.22 12.53 -15.94
N LEU A 34 -1.30 12.17 -17.22
CA LEU A 34 -0.15 11.75 -18.03
C LEU A 34 0.29 12.88 -18.95
N PHE A 35 1.60 13.12 -19.00
CA PHE A 35 2.23 14.12 -19.87
C PHE A 35 3.34 13.49 -20.71
N ASP A 36 3.44 13.92 -21.96
CA ASP A 36 4.55 13.59 -22.86
C ASP A 36 5.53 14.78 -22.84
N TYR A 37 6.78 14.51 -22.46
CA TYR A 37 7.86 15.49 -22.39
C TYR A 37 8.94 15.25 -23.46
N SER A 38 8.66 14.47 -24.51
CA SER A 38 9.58 14.19 -25.62
C SER A 38 10.12 15.44 -26.30
N ALA A 39 9.38 16.54 -26.27
CA ALA A 39 9.81 17.84 -26.75
C ALA A 39 11.04 18.40 -26.01
N LEU A 40 11.36 17.92 -24.79
CA LEU A 40 12.58 18.32 -24.05
C LEU A 40 13.87 17.76 -24.67
N PHE A 41 13.80 16.72 -25.50
CA PHE A 41 14.99 16.05 -26.08
C PHE A 41 15.30 16.47 -27.53
N GLN A 42 14.59 17.46 -28.09
CA GLN A 42 14.81 17.90 -29.47
C GLN A 42 15.75 19.11 -29.64
N GLU A 43 16.40 19.60 -28.58
CA GLU A 43 17.37 20.69 -28.70
C GLU A 43 18.62 20.40 -27.87
N GLY A 44 19.69 19.99 -28.55
CA GLY A 44 21.04 19.93 -28.00
C GLY A 44 21.90 21.00 -28.67
N ASP A 45 22.39 21.95 -27.89
CA ASP A 45 23.59 22.73 -28.21
C ASP A 45 24.49 22.83 -26.97
N ASP A 46 25.79 22.72 -27.20
CA ASP A 46 26.87 22.44 -26.25
C ASP A 46 27.37 23.67 -25.47
N ASP A 47 26.60 24.77 -25.41
CA ASP A 47 27.04 26.04 -24.80
C ASP A 47 26.21 26.47 -23.58
N GLY A 48 26.02 25.56 -22.62
CA GLY A 48 25.93 25.86 -21.18
C GLY A 48 24.94 26.93 -20.68
N VAL A 49 23.94 27.33 -21.47
CA VAL A 49 22.95 28.36 -21.09
C VAL A 49 21.54 27.86 -21.34
N VAL A 50 20.81 27.56 -20.26
CA VAL A 50 19.42 27.12 -20.29
C VAL A 50 18.49 28.32 -20.49
N ARG A 51 17.74 28.34 -21.59
CA ARG A 51 16.52 29.16 -21.75
C ARG A 51 15.41 28.30 -22.32
N LEU A 52 14.19 28.47 -21.82
CA LEU A 52 13.04 27.56 -22.01
C LEU A 52 11.82 28.30 -22.56
N TRP A 53 11.21 27.84 -23.66
CA TRP A 53 9.83 28.15 -24.09
C TRP A 53 9.19 27.03 -24.97
N ASP A 54 7.85 26.90 -24.93
CA ASP A 54 6.91 25.87 -25.48
C ASP A 54 6.32 26.24 -26.87
N PRO A 55 5.95 25.30 -27.81
CA PRO A 55 4.70 25.51 -28.57
C PRO A 55 4.03 24.29 -29.30
N ARG A 56 2.90 23.74 -28.82
CA ARG A 56 1.80 23.31 -29.76
C ARG A 56 0.37 23.60 -29.33
N THR A 57 0.11 23.93 -28.08
CA THR A 57 -1.09 24.68 -27.71
C THR A 57 -0.65 26.06 -27.30
N LEU A 58 -0.76 27.04 -28.21
CA LEU A 58 -1.03 28.37 -27.70
C LEU A 58 -2.30 28.24 -26.86
N PRO A 59 -2.31 28.71 -25.61
CA PRO A 59 -3.56 28.86 -24.90
C PRO A 59 -4.55 29.59 -25.81
N GLU A 60 -5.81 29.14 -25.87
CA GLU A 60 -6.85 30.05 -26.35
C GLU A 60 -6.66 31.37 -25.59
N LYS A 61 -6.66 32.50 -26.31
CA LYS A 61 -6.32 33.82 -25.76
C LYS A 61 -6.85 33.98 -24.33
N GLY A 62 -5.98 33.80 -23.33
CA GLY A 62 -6.33 33.87 -21.90
C GLY A 62 -6.03 32.64 -21.01
N ALA A 63 -5.58 31.49 -21.52
CA ALA A 63 -5.14 30.37 -20.66
C ALA A 63 -3.63 30.40 -20.38
N GLU A 64 -3.19 29.92 -19.21
CA GLU A 64 -1.77 29.97 -18.78
C GLU A 64 -1.10 28.58 -18.70
N THR A 65 -1.80 27.51 -19.06
CA THR A 65 -1.36 26.12 -18.80
C THR A 65 -1.55 25.18 -20.00
N SER A 66 -0.60 24.27 -20.20
CA SER A 66 -0.71 23.17 -21.18
C SER A 66 -1.70 22.10 -20.69
N SER A 67 -2.46 21.50 -21.61
CA SER A 67 -3.44 20.46 -21.28
C SER A 67 -2.79 19.06 -21.21
N PRO A 68 -3.21 18.19 -20.27
CA PRO A 68 -2.67 16.84 -20.13
C PRO A 68 -3.01 15.98 -21.35
N LEU A 69 -2.12 15.04 -21.70
CA LEU A 69 -2.35 14.09 -22.80
C LEU A 69 -3.59 13.24 -22.50
N ARG A 70 -3.68 12.75 -21.26
CA ARG A 70 -4.79 11.98 -20.72
C ARG A 70 -4.97 12.24 -19.22
N SER A 71 -6.20 12.07 -18.76
CA SER A 71 -6.59 12.14 -17.36
C SER A 71 -7.52 10.97 -17.06
N TYR A 72 -7.30 10.34 -15.91
CA TYR A 72 -8.15 9.29 -15.34
C TYR A 72 -8.69 9.80 -14.00
N ASP A 73 -9.99 9.65 -13.78
CA ASP A 73 -10.77 10.25 -12.68
C ASP A 73 -11.66 9.23 -11.95
N HIS A 74 -11.22 7.97 -11.93
CA HIS A 74 -11.98 6.86 -11.35
C HIS A 74 -11.73 6.62 -9.87
N HIS A 75 -10.59 7.07 -9.32
CA HIS A 75 -10.35 7.04 -7.89
C HIS A 75 -11.16 8.16 -7.21
N SER A 76 -11.79 7.84 -6.08
CA SER A 76 -12.63 8.79 -5.34
C SER A 76 -11.87 9.59 -4.30
N ASP A 77 -10.65 9.17 -3.96
CA ASP A 77 -9.76 9.85 -3.03
C ASP A 77 -8.35 10.00 -3.61
N TRP A 78 -7.42 10.58 -2.86
CA TRP A 78 -6.09 10.93 -3.35
C TRP A 78 -5.28 9.73 -3.84
N ILE A 79 -4.39 10.01 -4.80
CA ILE A 79 -3.41 9.03 -5.27
C ILE A 79 -2.22 9.02 -4.33
N THR A 80 -1.82 7.83 -3.90
CA THR A 80 -0.76 7.65 -2.91
C THR A 80 0.56 7.27 -3.54
N ASP A 81 0.56 6.39 -4.54
CA ASP A 81 1.78 5.92 -5.21
C ASP A 81 1.48 5.42 -6.64
N LEU A 82 2.49 5.50 -7.51
CA LEU A 82 2.44 5.22 -8.94
C LEU A 82 3.61 4.34 -9.39
N LEU A 83 3.30 3.08 -9.70
CA LEU A 83 4.27 2.11 -10.17
C LEU A 83 4.11 1.78 -11.66
N TRP A 84 5.07 2.23 -12.45
CA TRP A 84 5.21 1.73 -13.82
C TRP A 84 5.65 0.27 -13.82
N CYS A 85 4.82 -0.59 -14.39
CA CYS A 85 5.09 -1.98 -14.64
C CYS A 85 5.28 -2.19 -16.14
N PRO A 86 6.52 -2.10 -16.66
CA PRO A 86 6.78 -2.27 -18.10
C PRO A 86 6.39 -3.67 -18.59
N HIS A 87 6.48 -4.67 -17.70
CA HIS A 87 5.93 -6.00 -17.91
C HIS A 87 5.02 -6.37 -16.75
N LEU A 88 3.72 -6.50 -17.02
CA LEU A 88 2.74 -7.02 -16.09
C LEU A 88 2.21 -8.36 -16.60
N ASP A 89 2.49 -9.44 -15.86
CA ASP A 89 2.10 -10.80 -16.25
C ASP A 89 0.59 -10.87 -16.50
N PRO A 90 0.14 -11.40 -17.66
CA PRO A 90 -1.28 -11.55 -17.91
C PRO A 90 -1.91 -12.55 -16.94
N PRO A 91 -3.17 -12.34 -16.52
CA PRO A 91 -3.88 -13.31 -15.70
C PRO A 91 -3.96 -14.66 -16.43
N ARG A 92 -3.75 -15.74 -15.69
CA ARG A 92 -3.83 -17.10 -16.22
C ARG A 92 -5.23 -17.35 -16.80
N PRO A 93 -5.34 -17.96 -17.99
CA PRO A 93 -6.65 -18.34 -18.54
C PRO A 93 -7.45 -19.15 -17.53
N THR A 94 -8.72 -18.78 -17.35
CA THR A 94 -9.68 -19.70 -16.75
C THR A 94 -10.18 -20.68 -17.82
N LYS A 95 -10.67 -21.86 -17.40
CA LYS A 95 -11.32 -22.83 -18.32
C LYS A 95 -12.49 -22.21 -19.11
N LYS A 96 -13.11 -21.14 -18.59
CA LYS A 96 -14.17 -20.38 -19.27
C LYS A 96 -13.61 -19.47 -20.37
N ASP A 97 -12.43 -18.87 -20.16
CA ASP A 97 -11.73 -18.03 -21.15
C ASP A 97 -11.15 -18.84 -22.31
N GLU A 98 -10.89 -20.13 -22.10
CA GLU A 98 -10.49 -21.03 -23.19
C GLU A 98 -11.67 -21.34 -24.13
N GLN A 99 -12.89 -21.39 -23.61
CA GLN A 99 -14.12 -21.59 -24.39
C GLN A 99 -14.59 -20.31 -25.09
N GLN A 100 -14.47 -19.16 -24.42
CA GLN A 100 -14.69 -17.87 -25.05
C GLN A 100 -13.38 -17.39 -25.67
N LYS A 101 -13.19 -17.65 -26.96
CA LYS A 101 -12.06 -17.16 -27.77
C LYS A 101 -12.05 -15.61 -27.83
N ARG A 102 -11.79 -14.94 -26.70
CA ARG A 102 -11.51 -13.51 -26.62
C ARG A 102 -10.29 -13.27 -27.50
N LYS A 103 -10.38 -12.30 -28.40
CA LYS A 103 -9.21 -11.78 -29.12
C LYS A 103 -8.24 -11.30 -28.03
N ARG A 104 -7.29 -12.15 -27.65
CA ARG A 104 -6.16 -11.74 -26.82
C ARG A 104 -5.38 -10.75 -27.66
N GLU A 105 -5.17 -9.56 -27.12
CA GLU A 105 -4.12 -8.71 -27.67
C GLU A 105 -2.82 -9.50 -27.64
N PRO A 106 -1.98 -9.37 -28.67
CA PRO A 106 -0.70 -10.07 -28.74
C PRO A 106 0.08 -9.84 -27.44
N GLU A 107 0.98 -10.77 -27.11
CA GLU A 107 1.98 -10.66 -26.03
C GLU A 107 3.00 -9.53 -26.32
N GLY A 108 2.53 -8.34 -26.72
CA GLY A 108 3.31 -7.14 -26.68
C GLY A 108 3.49 -6.70 -25.22
N ASP A 109 4.56 -5.93 -24.99
CA ASP A 109 4.83 -5.28 -23.70
C ASP A 109 3.57 -4.58 -23.20
N ARG A 110 2.89 -5.19 -22.23
CA ARG A 110 1.81 -4.53 -21.50
C ARG A 110 2.47 -3.64 -20.46
N SER A 111 3.05 -2.54 -20.93
CA SER A 111 3.41 -1.44 -20.04
C SER A 111 2.12 -0.92 -19.43
N ARG A 112 2.00 -1.09 -18.11
CA ARG A 112 0.86 -0.68 -17.32
C ARG A 112 1.33 0.25 -16.23
N LEU A 113 0.50 1.23 -15.91
CA LEU A 113 0.68 2.05 -14.72
C LEU A 113 -0.22 1.48 -13.64
N VAL A 114 0.37 1.00 -12.55
CA VAL A 114 -0.36 0.57 -11.35
C VAL A 114 -0.43 1.76 -10.40
N VAL A 115 -1.62 2.00 -9.86
CA VAL A 115 -1.93 3.17 -9.03
C VAL A 115 -2.56 2.70 -7.75
N THR A 116 -2.07 3.18 -6.61
CA THR A 116 -2.72 3.01 -5.30
C THR A 116 -3.39 4.31 -4.88
N SER A 117 -4.45 4.20 -4.09
CA SER A 117 -5.23 5.35 -3.63
C SER A 117 -5.67 5.19 -2.18
N GLY A 118 -5.91 6.34 -1.54
CA GLY A 118 -6.56 6.44 -0.24
C GLY A 118 -8.02 5.96 -0.25
N ASP A 119 -8.64 5.76 -1.42
CA ASP A 119 -9.99 5.19 -1.51
C ASP A 119 -10.07 3.68 -1.24
N GLY A 120 -8.93 3.06 -0.89
CA GLY A 120 -8.83 1.64 -0.60
C GLY A 120 -8.80 0.75 -1.83
N THR A 121 -8.63 1.31 -3.03
CA THR A 121 -8.54 0.54 -4.28
C THR A 121 -7.20 0.73 -4.99
N LEU A 122 -6.84 -0.29 -5.76
CA LEU A 122 -5.72 -0.28 -6.69
C LEU A 122 -6.26 -0.30 -8.11
N SER A 123 -5.69 0.52 -9.00
CA SER A 123 -6.04 0.46 -10.42
C SER A 123 -4.85 0.13 -11.32
N VAL A 124 -5.15 -0.46 -12.47
CA VAL A 124 -4.18 -0.82 -13.50
C VAL A 124 -4.59 -0.14 -14.80
N ILE A 125 -3.81 0.85 -15.21
CA ILE A 125 -4.06 1.68 -16.36
C ILE A 125 -3.23 1.18 -17.55
N ASP A 126 -3.91 0.90 -18.66
CA ASP A 126 -3.28 0.75 -19.96
C ASP A 126 -3.06 2.12 -20.62
N VAL A 127 -1.82 2.60 -20.55
CA VAL A 127 -1.44 3.89 -21.11
C VAL A 127 -1.41 3.91 -22.64
N HIS A 128 -1.54 2.77 -23.32
CA HIS A 128 -1.67 2.70 -24.78
C HIS A 128 -3.13 2.56 -25.22
N GLY A 129 -4.04 2.26 -24.28
CA GLY A 129 -5.47 2.13 -24.52
C GLY A 129 -6.23 3.46 -24.56
N GLY A 130 -7.57 3.37 -24.61
CA GLY A 130 -8.46 4.54 -24.60
C GLY A 130 -8.64 5.19 -23.21
N LYS A 131 -9.46 6.25 -23.13
CA LYS A 131 -9.73 7.00 -21.88
C LYS A 131 -10.32 6.19 -20.72
N LYS A 132 -10.87 5.00 -21.01
CA LYS A 132 -11.45 4.09 -20.00
C LYS A 132 -10.71 2.75 -19.97
N SER A 133 -9.42 2.77 -20.31
CA SER A 133 -8.59 1.58 -20.38
C SER A 133 -7.90 1.33 -19.06
N PHE A 134 -8.71 1.12 -18.02
CA PHE A 134 -8.21 0.79 -16.69
C PHE A 134 -9.10 -0.27 -16.04
N GLU A 135 -8.51 -1.04 -15.13
CA GLU A 135 -9.18 -1.98 -14.24
C GLU A 135 -8.98 -1.49 -12.81
N VAL A 136 -9.95 -1.75 -11.92
CA VAL A 136 -9.91 -1.34 -10.50
C VAL A 136 -10.13 -2.60 -9.65
N SER A 137 -9.41 -2.71 -8.55
CA SER A 137 -9.60 -3.77 -7.56
C SER A 137 -10.92 -3.63 -6.82
N GLU A 138 -11.30 -4.67 -6.08
CA GLU A 138 -12.28 -4.56 -5.00
C GLU A 138 -11.74 -3.63 -3.90
N ASP A 139 -12.66 -3.07 -3.12
CA ASP A 139 -12.35 -2.29 -1.92
C ASP A 139 -11.55 -3.15 -0.93
N GLN A 140 -10.38 -2.65 -0.53
CA GLN A 140 -9.47 -3.34 0.38
C GLN A 140 -9.76 -3.07 1.86
N GLU A 141 -10.75 -2.20 2.14
CA GLU A 141 -11.17 -1.76 3.48
C GLU A 141 -10.05 -1.07 4.28
N ASP A 142 -9.02 -0.59 3.59
CA ASP A 142 -7.84 0.08 4.15
C ASP A 142 -7.19 0.93 3.05
N GLU A 143 -6.60 2.07 3.41
CA GLU A 143 -5.94 2.95 2.45
C GLU A 143 -4.66 2.29 1.94
N LEU A 144 -4.45 2.33 0.62
CA LEU A 144 -3.26 1.78 -0.02
C LEU A 144 -2.25 2.91 -0.19
N LEU A 145 -1.09 2.87 0.47
CA LEU A 145 -0.22 4.04 0.64
C LEU A 145 1.09 3.98 -0.15
N SER A 146 1.60 2.79 -0.39
CA SER A 146 2.88 2.60 -1.10
C SER A 146 2.86 1.31 -1.89
N ILE A 147 3.59 1.23 -3.00
CA ILE A 147 3.64 0.03 -3.85
C ILE A 147 5.04 -0.25 -4.40
N ALA A 148 5.38 -1.55 -4.46
CA ALA A 148 6.61 -2.00 -5.09
C ALA A 148 6.44 -3.30 -5.88
N SER A 149 7.20 -3.44 -6.96
CA SER A 149 7.30 -4.68 -7.74
C SER A 149 8.45 -5.55 -7.23
N ILE A 150 8.17 -6.84 -7.03
CA ILE A 150 9.17 -7.86 -6.65
C ILE A 150 9.06 -9.08 -7.57
N LYS A 151 10.04 -9.99 -7.50
CA LYS A 151 10.14 -11.18 -8.37
C LYS A 151 10.03 -10.84 -9.86
N GLY A 152 10.62 -9.71 -10.26
CA GLY A 152 10.55 -9.17 -11.63
C GLY A 152 9.12 -8.88 -12.12
N GLY A 153 8.23 -8.35 -11.27
CA GLY A 153 6.85 -7.99 -11.64
C GLY A 153 5.82 -9.10 -11.48
N LYS A 154 6.22 -10.29 -11.04
CA LYS A 154 5.30 -11.41 -10.77
C LYS A 154 4.46 -11.20 -9.51
N LYS A 155 4.91 -10.30 -8.65
CA LYS A 155 4.28 -9.95 -7.38
C LYS A 155 4.39 -8.43 -7.18
N LEU A 156 3.32 -7.84 -6.68
CA LEU A 156 3.32 -6.46 -6.21
C LEU A 156 3.05 -6.48 -4.70
N VAL A 157 3.75 -5.61 -3.99
CA VAL A 157 3.62 -5.43 -2.54
C VAL A 157 3.04 -4.05 -2.33
N VAL A 158 1.97 -3.95 -1.55
CA VAL A 158 1.34 -2.67 -1.21
C VAL A 158 1.33 -2.51 0.29
N GLY A 159 1.80 -1.37 0.78
CA GLY A 159 1.70 -0.96 2.17
C GLY A 159 0.39 -0.25 2.44
N THR A 160 -0.20 -0.47 3.61
CA THR A 160 -1.50 0.12 3.97
C THR A 160 -1.45 0.97 5.22
N GLN A 161 -2.51 1.76 5.46
CA GLN A 161 -2.64 2.64 6.62
C GLN A 161 -2.67 1.87 7.96
N LEU A 162 -3.24 0.66 7.99
CA LEU A 162 -3.27 -0.17 9.20
C LEU A 162 -1.98 -0.98 9.44
N GLY A 163 -0.93 -0.78 8.64
CA GLY A 163 0.33 -1.50 8.83
C GLY A 163 0.33 -2.94 8.31
N ILE A 164 -0.50 -3.21 7.30
CA ILE A 164 -0.59 -4.52 6.64
C ILE A 164 0.13 -4.42 5.29
N LEU A 165 0.97 -5.40 4.98
CA LEU A 165 1.48 -5.58 3.62
C LEU A 165 0.52 -6.47 2.84
N SER A 166 -0.12 -5.94 1.81
CA SER A 166 -1.00 -6.70 0.93
C SER A 166 -0.24 -7.08 -0.35
N LEU A 167 -0.38 -8.33 -0.80
CA LEU A 167 0.37 -8.89 -1.93
C LEU A 167 -0.54 -9.19 -3.11
N TRP A 168 -0.24 -8.66 -4.29
CA TRP A 168 -0.92 -9.00 -5.54
C TRP A 168 -0.06 -9.94 -6.38
N ALA A 169 -0.72 -10.78 -7.18
CA ALA A 169 -0.06 -11.56 -8.21
C ALA A 169 -0.76 -11.31 -9.53
N PRO A 170 -0.19 -10.53 -10.46
CA PRO A 170 -0.83 -10.20 -11.74
C PRO A 170 -1.28 -11.44 -12.54
N SER A 171 -0.52 -12.54 -12.43
CA SER A 171 -0.89 -13.84 -13.02
C SER A 171 -2.19 -14.47 -12.46
N ARG A 172 -2.71 -14.00 -11.32
CA ARG A 172 -4.01 -14.38 -10.75
C ARG A 172 -5.09 -13.31 -10.96
N GLY A 173 -4.76 -12.23 -11.64
CA GLY A 173 -5.61 -11.05 -11.78
C GLY A 173 -5.28 -9.97 -10.74
N MET A 174 -5.82 -8.79 -10.97
CA MET A 174 -5.59 -7.58 -10.16
C MET A 174 -6.84 -7.13 -9.39
N LEU A 175 -7.88 -7.98 -9.36
CA LEU A 175 -9.14 -7.65 -8.69
C LEU A 175 -9.04 -7.70 -7.17
N ASP A 176 -8.18 -8.54 -6.61
CA ASP A 176 -7.99 -8.63 -5.16
C ASP A 176 -6.56 -9.11 -4.84
N HIS A 177 -6.13 -8.86 -3.61
CA HIS A 177 -4.87 -9.38 -3.10
C HIS A 177 -4.91 -10.91 -3.01
N VAL A 178 -3.73 -11.53 -3.07
CA VAL A 178 -3.56 -12.99 -2.98
C VAL A 178 -3.00 -13.44 -1.65
N ASP A 179 -2.51 -12.50 -0.84
CA ASP A 179 -1.96 -12.74 0.49
C ASP A 179 -1.85 -11.42 1.28
N ARG A 180 -1.75 -11.50 2.61
CA ARG A 180 -1.53 -10.36 3.51
C ARG A 180 -0.51 -10.73 4.59
N PHE A 181 0.35 -9.78 4.93
CA PHE A 181 1.33 -9.89 6.00
C PHE A 181 1.17 -8.74 7.01
N PRO A 182 0.41 -8.95 8.10
CA PRO A 182 0.30 -7.98 9.18
C PRO A 182 1.55 -8.00 10.07
N GLY A 183 1.91 -6.86 10.65
CA GLY A 183 3.00 -6.82 11.64
C GLY A 183 3.52 -5.42 11.97
N HIS A 184 3.27 -4.41 11.13
CA HIS A 184 3.66 -3.04 11.43
C HIS A 184 2.67 -2.42 12.42
N PRO A 185 3.16 -1.66 13.42
CA PRO A 185 2.29 -1.01 14.42
C PRO A 185 1.60 0.25 13.89
N SER A 186 1.95 0.71 12.69
CA SER A 186 1.47 1.94 12.05
C SER A 186 1.55 1.79 10.53
N SER A 187 1.10 2.81 9.80
CA SER A 187 1.02 2.79 8.34
C SER A 187 2.37 2.53 7.67
N ILE A 188 2.32 1.96 6.47
CA ILE A 188 3.51 1.67 5.66
C ILE A 188 3.51 2.63 4.47
N ASP A 189 4.23 3.73 4.65
CA ASP A 189 4.20 4.88 3.75
C ASP A 189 5.27 4.79 2.65
N ALA A 190 6.28 3.92 2.81
CA ALA A 190 7.32 3.70 1.80
C ALA A 190 7.73 2.23 1.70
N ILE A 191 7.89 1.72 0.48
CA ILE A 191 8.42 0.37 0.21
C ILE A 191 9.55 0.46 -0.82
N CYS A 192 10.66 -0.22 -0.54
CA CYS A 192 11.78 -0.34 -1.48
C CYS A 192 12.22 -1.81 -1.60
N PRO A 193 12.18 -2.42 -2.80
CA PRO A 193 12.68 -3.78 -2.99
C PRO A 193 14.16 -3.91 -2.61
N LEU A 194 14.47 -4.90 -1.77
CA LEU A 194 15.85 -5.26 -1.43
C LEU A 194 16.37 -6.30 -2.41
N ASP A 195 15.56 -7.34 -2.63
CA ASP A 195 15.77 -8.45 -3.56
C ASP A 195 14.42 -9.01 -4.06
N ASP A 196 14.38 -10.25 -4.57
CA ASP A 196 13.17 -10.89 -5.10
C ASP A 196 12.13 -11.26 -4.04
N ASP A 197 12.56 -11.45 -2.78
CA ASP A 197 11.75 -11.97 -1.68
C ASP A 197 11.70 -11.02 -0.49
N THR A 198 12.56 -10.01 -0.45
CA THR A 198 12.73 -9.10 0.68
C THR A 198 12.51 -7.66 0.25
N VAL A 199 11.83 -6.91 1.12
CA VAL A 199 11.59 -5.48 0.95
C VAL A 199 12.03 -4.71 2.19
N LEU A 200 12.39 -3.45 1.97
CA LEU A 200 12.49 -2.44 3.02
C LEU A 200 11.14 -1.75 3.14
N THR A 201 10.71 -1.51 4.37
CA THR A 201 9.47 -0.80 4.67
C THR A 201 9.77 0.38 5.58
N GLY A 202 9.29 1.55 5.20
CA GLY A 202 9.26 2.76 6.03
C GLY A 202 7.86 2.90 6.59
N SER A 203 7.75 3.04 7.91
CA SER A 203 6.46 3.14 8.58
C SER A 203 6.32 4.48 9.31
N SER A 204 5.08 4.89 9.56
CA SER A 204 4.76 6.11 10.30
C SER A 204 5.28 6.12 11.74
N ASP A 205 5.65 4.96 12.29
CA ASP A 205 6.36 4.86 13.57
C ASP A 205 7.83 5.29 13.51
N GLY A 206 8.32 5.70 12.34
CA GLY A 206 9.67 6.19 12.10
C GLY A 206 10.74 5.12 11.94
N LEU A 207 10.36 3.84 11.88
CA LEU A 207 11.32 2.75 11.75
C LEU A 207 11.39 2.22 10.31
N ILE A 208 12.60 1.86 9.89
CA ILE A 208 12.87 1.18 8.62
C ILE A 208 13.13 -0.28 8.90
N ARG A 209 12.27 -1.15 8.39
CA ARG A 209 12.33 -2.60 8.62
C ARG A 209 12.70 -3.37 7.37
N VAL A 210 13.48 -4.44 7.56
CA VAL A 210 13.75 -5.45 6.53
C VAL A 210 12.74 -6.57 6.70
N VAL A 211 11.94 -6.79 5.66
CA VAL A 211 10.82 -7.72 5.68
C VAL A 211 10.97 -8.73 4.56
N GLN A 212 11.14 -9.99 4.92
CA GLN A 212 11.07 -11.10 3.98
C GLN A 212 9.60 -11.47 3.78
N LEU A 213 9.16 -11.57 2.53
CA LEU A 213 7.78 -11.86 2.15
C LEU A 213 7.57 -13.34 1.82
N PHE A 214 8.63 -14.07 1.47
CA PHE A 214 8.52 -15.48 1.14
C PHE A 214 9.71 -16.28 1.71
N PRO A 215 9.54 -16.96 2.85
CA PRO A 215 8.38 -16.92 3.76
C PRO A 215 8.26 -15.58 4.50
N HIS A 216 7.08 -15.27 5.04
CA HIS A 216 6.84 -14.06 5.83
C HIS A 216 7.70 -14.05 7.11
N GLN A 217 8.65 -13.12 7.19
CA GLN A 217 9.50 -12.92 8.35
C GLN A 217 9.97 -11.47 8.47
N LEU A 218 9.86 -10.89 9.67
CA LEU A 218 10.56 -9.64 10.00
C LEU A 218 12.02 -9.96 10.34
N LEU A 219 12.95 -9.54 9.47
CA LEU A 219 14.38 -9.82 9.66
C LEU A 219 15.04 -8.85 10.64
N GLY A 220 14.55 -7.61 10.71
CA GLY A 220 15.05 -6.62 11.68
C GLY A 220 14.75 -5.18 11.30
N ILE A 221 15.33 -4.27 12.09
CA ILE A 221 15.27 -2.82 11.89
C ILE A 221 16.66 -2.35 11.45
N VAL A 222 16.72 -1.55 10.38
CA VAL A 222 17.97 -1.04 9.80
C VAL A 222 18.08 0.49 9.86
N GLY A 223 17.01 1.18 10.24
CA GLY A 223 17.00 2.63 10.36
C GLY A 223 15.91 3.12 11.30
N ASP A 224 16.14 4.30 11.85
CA ASP A 224 15.29 4.97 12.82
C ASP A 224 15.27 6.47 12.51
N HIS A 225 14.08 7.05 12.45
CA HIS A 225 13.80 8.47 12.24
C HIS A 225 13.17 9.13 13.49
N ASP A 226 13.47 8.59 14.67
CA ASP A 226 13.13 9.17 15.97
C ASP A 226 11.61 9.35 16.16
N GLY A 227 10.83 8.41 15.61
CA GLY A 227 9.37 8.42 15.64
C GLY A 227 8.70 9.27 14.55
N MET A 228 9.47 9.86 13.63
CA MET A 228 8.90 10.64 12.51
C MET A 228 8.59 9.73 11.30
N PRO A 229 7.43 9.86 10.65
CA PRO A 229 7.05 8.99 9.54
C PRO A 229 8.07 8.95 8.42
N VAL A 230 8.37 7.73 7.95
CA VAL A 230 9.32 7.50 6.85
C VAL A 230 8.57 7.56 5.51
N GLU A 231 8.67 8.70 4.85
CA GLU A 231 7.91 9.03 3.64
C GLU A 231 8.57 8.52 2.35
N CYS A 232 9.87 8.25 2.36
CA CYS A 232 10.58 7.84 1.15
C CYS A 232 11.76 6.92 1.45
N LEU A 233 11.88 5.89 0.61
CA LEU A 233 13.01 4.96 0.59
C LEU A 233 13.52 4.79 -0.84
N ALA A 234 14.83 4.90 -1.01
CA ALA A 234 15.49 4.63 -2.27
C ALA A 234 16.77 3.83 -2.05
N LYS A 235 17.08 2.91 -2.96
CA LYS A 235 18.26 2.04 -2.87
C LYS A 235 19.18 2.21 -4.07
N LYS A 236 20.49 2.20 -3.81
CA LYS A 236 21.54 2.14 -4.84
C LYS A 236 22.65 1.20 -4.38
N GLY A 237 22.73 0.02 -4.98
CA GLY A 237 23.66 -1.02 -4.51
C GLY A 237 23.28 -1.45 -3.09
N ASN A 238 24.22 -1.39 -2.15
CA ASN A 238 23.99 -1.68 -0.73
C ASN A 238 23.56 -0.44 0.08
N LEU A 239 23.57 0.74 -0.53
CA LEU A 239 23.23 1.98 0.16
C LEU A 239 21.72 2.25 0.03
N ILE A 240 21.06 2.52 1.16
CA ILE A 240 19.70 3.06 1.22
C ILE A 240 19.79 4.55 1.54
N ALA A 241 18.95 5.35 0.90
CA ALA A 241 18.59 6.69 1.33
C ALA A 241 17.16 6.70 1.84
N SER A 242 16.93 7.41 2.95
CA SER A 242 15.61 7.54 3.56
C SER A 242 15.32 8.97 3.96
N LEU A 243 14.06 9.37 3.79
CA LEU A 243 13.53 10.68 4.17
C LEU A 243 12.32 10.50 5.09
N ALA A 244 12.19 11.42 6.04
CA ALA A 244 11.08 11.53 6.96
C ALA A 244 10.73 13.02 7.14
N HIS A 245 9.78 13.35 8.02
CA HIS A 245 9.43 14.73 8.38
C HIS A 245 10.54 15.52 9.13
N GLY A 246 11.76 14.99 9.17
CA GLY A 246 12.95 15.66 9.68
C GLY A 246 13.67 16.48 8.60
N ASN A 247 14.72 17.21 9.01
CA ASN A 247 15.56 17.98 8.09
C ASN A 247 16.78 17.17 7.59
N GLU A 248 16.70 15.85 7.63
CA GLU A 248 17.83 14.96 7.37
C GLU A 248 17.48 13.92 6.30
N CYS A 249 18.44 13.65 5.42
CA CYS A 249 18.44 12.44 4.60
C CYS A 249 19.38 11.44 5.24
N LYS A 250 18.83 10.33 5.75
CA LYS A 250 19.64 9.29 6.39
C LYS A 250 20.09 8.28 5.34
N LEU A 251 21.41 8.07 5.28
CA LEU A 251 22.05 7.07 4.42
C LEU A 251 22.45 5.86 5.26
N ILE A 252 22.02 4.67 4.85
CA ILE A 252 22.24 3.42 5.59
C ILE A 252 22.95 2.45 4.66
N ASP A 253 24.10 1.92 5.09
CA ASP A 253 24.83 0.88 4.36
C ASP A 253 24.39 -0.50 4.84
N LEU A 254 23.83 -1.29 3.94
CA LEU A 254 23.37 -2.66 4.20
C LEU A 254 24.48 -3.71 4.03
N THR A 255 25.71 -3.32 3.75
CA THR A 255 26.79 -4.27 3.46
C THR A 255 26.95 -5.31 4.58
N SER A 256 26.89 -4.91 5.85
CA SER A 256 26.97 -5.84 6.98
C SER A 256 25.80 -6.83 7.08
N LEU A 257 24.63 -6.47 6.54
CA LEU A 257 23.44 -7.34 6.53
C LEU A 257 23.47 -8.32 5.35
N LEU A 258 24.10 -7.91 4.23
CA LEU A 258 24.09 -8.66 2.98
C LEU A 258 25.31 -9.58 2.80
N GLU A 259 26.39 -9.37 3.57
CA GLU A 259 27.64 -10.14 3.46
C GLU A 259 27.71 -11.38 4.39
N ASP A 260 26.64 -11.73 5.11
CA ASP A 260 26.69 -12.75 6.17
C ASP A 260 26.53 -14.22 5.71
N ASP A 261 26.79 -14.51 4.43
CA ASP A 261 26.70 -15.86 3.85
C ASP A 261 28.00 -16.71 4.02
N GLY A 262 28.81 -16.48 5.07
CA GLY A 262 30.18 -17.00 5.06
C GLY A 262 30.91 -17.41 6.35
N ASP A 263 30.38 -17.23 7.55
CA ASP A 263 31.06 -17.78 8.74
C ASP A 263 30.08 -18.28 9.80
N ASP A 264 30.14 -19.59 10.05
CA ASP A 264 29.55 -20.24 11.21
C ASP A 264 30.13 -19.58 12.49
N SER A 265 29.47 -18.55 12.98
CA SER A 265 29.67 -18.04 14.33
C SER A 265 28.35 -18.08 15.07
N GLU A 266 28.18 -19.16 15.84
CA GLU A 266 27.30 -19.15 17.00
C GLU A 266 27.62 -17.87 17.80
N ASP A 267 26.58 -17.09 18.14
CA ASP A 267 26.60 -15.84 18.94
C ASP A 267 26.44 -14.49 18.22
N GLN A 268 25.60 -14.38 17.17
CA GLN A 268 24.97 -13.09 16.87
C GLN A 268 23.68 -12.92 17.70
N GLU A 269 23.73 -12.04 18.70
CA GLU A 269 22.52 -11.55 19.38
C GLU A 269 21.61 -10.87 18.35
N LEU A 270 20.58 -11.58 17.91
CA LEU A 270 19.45 -11.01 17.19
C LEU A 270 18.93 -9.80 18.00
N PRO A 271 18.67 -8.64 17.37
CA PRO A 271 18.10 -7.49 18.06
C PRO A 271 16.77 -7.90 18.71
N GLN A 272 16.61 -7.55 19.99
CA GLN A 272 15.55 -8.05 20.85
C GLN A 272 14.15 -7.84 20.24
N VAL A 273 13.49 -8.95 19.92
CA VAL A 273 12.07 -9.00 19.58
C VAL A 273 11.28 -8.71 20.85
N LEU A 274 10.69 -7.52 20.94
CA LEU A 274 9.65 -7.28 21.93
C LEU A 274 8.40 -8.07 21.48
N PRO A 275 7.84 -8.95 22.33
CA PRO A 275 6.65 -9.70 21.96
C PRO A 275 5.48 -8.73 21.79
N VAL A 276 4.87 -8.72 20.60
CA VAL A 276 3.52 -8.21 20.39
C VAL A 276 2.58 -9.04 21.25
N SER A 277 1.92 -8.40 22.21
CA SER A 277 0.89 -9.02 23.03
C SER A 277 -0.25 -9.47 22.14
N ASP A 278 -0.64 -10.74 22.26
CA ASP A 278 -1.87 -11.27 21.68
C ASP A 278 -3.08 -10.44 22.15
N THR A 279 -3.52 -9.50 21.33
CA THR A 279 -4.88 -8.94 21.42
C THR A 279 -5.72 -9.59 20.34
N ASP A 280 -6.60 -10.48 20.80
CA ASP A 280 -7.68 -11.11 20.05
C ASP A 280 -8.37 -10.11 19.08
N PRO A 281 -8.44 -10.39 17.77
CA PRO A 281 -9.19 -9.56 16.83
C PRO A 281 -10.67 -10.00 16.85
N THR A 282 -11.35 -9.80 17.99
CA THR A 282 -12.81 -9.89 18.04
C THR A 282 -13.34 -8.87 19.02
N VAL A 283 -13.81 -7.73 18.49
CA VAL A 283 -15.08 -7.04 18.79
C VAL A 283 -15.03 -5.71 18.02
N LEU A 284 -15.52 -5.72 16.79
CA LEU A 284 -16.10 -4.53 16.17
C LEU A 284 -17.52 -4.43 16.73
N GLN A 285 -17.75 -3.49 17.63
CA GLN A 285 -19.10 -3.08 17.98
C GLN A 285 -19.17 -1.56 17.90
N GLY A 286 -19.98 -1.10 16.94
CA GLY A 286 -20.11 0.29 16.55
C GLY A 286 -20.47 1.21 17.73
N ALA A 287 -19.84 2.37 17.74
CA ALA A 287 -20.26 3.49 18.55
C ALA A 287 -21.08 4.42 17.66
N ASP A 288 -22.40 4.33 17.83
CA ASP A 288 -23.35 5.39 17.47
C ASP A 288 -22.92 6.68 18.18
N VAL A 289 -22.68 7.74 17.40
CA VAL A 289 -22.57 9.10 17.90
C VAL A 289 -23.95 9.74 17.85
N SER A 290 -24.58 9.93 19.01
CA SER A 290 -25.74 10.81 19.17
C SER A 290 -25.37 11.95 20.10
N ASP A 291 -25.52 13.16 19.58
CA ASP A 291 -25.59 14.44 20.30
C ASP A 291 -26.55 14.38 21.49
N ASP A 292 -26.20 15.04 22.60
CA ASP A 292 -27.05 16.07 23.22
C ASP A 292 -26.35 16.69 24.44
N ASP A 293 -26.38 18.03 24.46
CA ASP A 293 -26.01 18.93 25.54
C ASP A 293 -26.86 18.72 26.80
N ASP A 294 -26.28 18.78 28.01
CA ASP A 294 -26.81 19.66 29.09
C ASP A 294 -25.87 19.76 30.31
N ASP A 295 -25.85 20.96 30.88
CA ASP A 295 -25.13 21.41 32.07
C ASP A 295 -25.67 20.79 33.38
N SER A 296 -24.81 20.55 34.37
CA SER A 296 -24.98 21.12 35.73
C SER A 296 -23.93 20.69 36.75
N ASP A 297 -23.48 21.70 37.49
CA ASP A 297 -22.53 21.66 38.60
C ASP A 297 -23.09 21.04 39.90
N THR A 298 -22.23 20.23 40.53
CA THR A 298 -21.94 20.00 41.96
C THR A 298 -23.06 19.99 43.04
N ILE A 299 -22.98 19.00 43.96
CA ILE A 299 -22.95 19.13 45.44
C ILE A 299 -22.56 17.77 46.09
N VAL A 300 -21.70 17.81 47.10
CA VAL A 300 -21.03 16.69 47.82
C VAL A 300 -21.84 16.17 49.04
N PRO A 301 -21.39 15.18 49.87
CA PRO A 301 -22.12 13.96 50.26
C PRO A 301 -22.57 13.99 51.76
N PRO A 302 -23.00 12.89 52.45
CA PRO A 302 -22.04 11.92 53.03
C PRO A 302 -22.54 10.49 53.42
N SER A 303 -21.54 9.63 53.67
CA SER A 303 -21.42 8.64 54.77
C SER A 303 -22.14 7.26 54.76
N ALA A 304 -21.27 6.24 54.64
CA ALA A 304 -21.06 5.10 55.56
C ALA A 304 -22.20 4.09 55.84
N LYS A 305 -21.96 2.81 55.50
CA LYS A 305 -21.44 1.78 56.43
C LYS A 305 -21.40 0.38 55.78
N ARG A 306 -20.29 -0.31 56.04
CA ARG A 306 -20.04 -1.74 55.80
C ARG A 306 -21.02 -2.63 56.60
N ARG A 307 -21.43 -3.77 56.03
CA ARG A 307 -21.23 -5.10 56.67
C ARG A 307 -21.61 -6.28 55.76
N ALA A 308 -20.77 -7.31 55.84
CA ALA A 308 -20.86 -8.59 55.16
C ALA A 308 -21.67 -9.66 55.94
N LYS A 309 -22.18 -10.66 55.21
CA LYS A 309 -22.15 -12.13 55.45
C LYS A 309 -23.25 -12.80 54.59
N SER A 310 -22.90 -13.67 53.63
CA SER A 310 -22.80 -15.14 53.76
C SER A 310 -24.09 -15.81 54.25
N VAL A 311 -24.70 -16.68 53.44
CA VAL A 311 -24.99 -18.10 53.74
C VAL A 311 -25.26 -18.87 52.43
N ARG A 312 -24.70 -20.08 52.37
CA ARG A 312 -24.85 -21.14 51.37
C ARG A 312 -25.88 -22.16 51.89
N SER A 313 -26.75 -22.73 51.05
CA SER A 313 -27.25 -24.09 51.30
C SER A 313 -27.66 -24.81 50.02
N LYS A 314 -27.13 -26.03 49.89
CA LYS A 314 -27.39 -27.07 48.89
C LYS A 314 -28.70 -27.81 49.18
N ASN A 315 -29.24 -28.52 48.19
CA ASN A 315 -29.59 -29.95 48.18
C ASN A 315 -30.22 -30.30 46.81
N ALA A 316 -29.62 -31.17 46.00
CA ALA A 316 -29.68 -32.66 45.96
C ALA A 316 -30.97 -33.16 45.29
N LEU A 317 -30.94 -33.67 44.04
CA LEU A 317 -30.50 -35.00 43.49
C LEU A 317 -31.60 -36.09 43.49
N ALA A 318 -31.50 -36.95 42.47
CA ALA A 318 -32.23 -38.18 42.13
C ALA A 318 -33.41 -38.00 41.15
N ASP A 319 -33.67 -38.83 40.15
CA ASP A 319 -32.96 -39.97 39.53
C ASP A 319 -33.63 -40.22 38.16
N THR A 320 -32.91 -40.84 37.22
CA THR A 320 -33.34 -41.24 35.85
C THR A 320 -34.12 -42.58 35.86
N PRO A 321 -34.39 -43.31 34.74
CA PRO A 321 -34.58 -43.01 33.30
C PRO A 321 -35.85 -43.69 32.70
N SER A 322 -36.25 -43.37 31.46
CA SER A 322 -36.77 -44.38 30.51
C SER A 322 -36.79 -43.87 29.07
N GLU A 323 -36.54 -44.82 28.17
CA GLU A 323 -36.32 -44.75 26.73
C GLU A 323 -37.50 -44.16 25.93
N ASP A 324 -37.19 -43.50 24.80
CA ASP A 324 -37.77 -43.89 23.51
C ASP A 324 -37.00 -43.27 22.33
N ARG A 325 -36.63 -44.13 21.38
CA ARG A 325 -36.09 -43.79 20.05
C ARG A 325 -37.23 -43.26 19.19
N PHE A 326 -36.95 -42.37 18.23
CA PHE A 326 -37.31 -42.55 16.81
C PHE A 326 -36.65 -41.46 15.94
N ASN A 327 -35.85 -41.90 14.97
CA ASN A 327 -35.40 -41.12 13.82
C ASN A 327 -36.58 -40.93 12.84
N PHE A 328 -36.70 -39.75 12.22
CA PHE A 328 -37.56 -39.54 11.06
C PHE A 328 -36.97 -38.50 10.10
N PHE A 329 -36.53 -38.99 8.92
CA PHE A 329 -36.29 -38.40 7.57
C PHE A 329 -35.88 -36.90 7.45
N ALA A 330 -34.78 -36.52 6.80
CA ALA A 330 -34.34 -36.71 5.39
C ALA A 330 -35.24 -36.01 4.34
N ASP A 331 -34.59 -35.28 3.42
CA ASP A 331 -35.04 -34.51 2.25
C ASP A 331 -35.62 -33.10 2.46
N LEU A 332 -34.76 -32.06 2.33
CA LEU A 332 -34.76 -31.12 1.19
C LEU A 332 -33.49 -30.23 1.19
#